data_AF-A0A5E4LSV4-F1
#
_entry.id   AF-A0A5E4LSV4-F1
#
_cell.length_a   1.000
_cell.length_b   1.000
_cell.length_c   1.000
_cell.angle_alpha   90.00
_cell.angle_beta   90.00
_cell.angle_gamma   90.00
#
_symmetry.space_group_name_H-M   'P 1'
#
loop_
_entity.id
_entity.type
_entity.pdbx_description
1 polymer ?
#
loop_
_entity_poly.entity_id
_entity_poly.type
_entity_poly.pdbx_seq_one_letter_code
_entity_poly.pdbx_strand_id
1 'polypeptide(L)'
;MMRIMNEPKHSFKSVNFGIRPTKRMTFGGDGAKYVGQIEPVWELEEEQSLWSREEYEKKLLDALNWYSLTQEDSTILESAFKAIAFSGHHQLIQEIRHSSVSFSITAAKLIRMMYMGLCLRFREKKFIARKIRYCLNHPAKEKKEVQELSQKKPNIQDFINEKTHKIKAEIDEQFDNFAANGYVCKNQESISSHILKESDFPASRTNELIAYGQKYLNEYRAAYNGKEPYAEGYSYLGRRQLKAVIEYWEQVIADIGVAGKEKKEQRLRQVSPQRAIAHLKFLQEYQELDLKSISPLEILRASYLMTYDIKTRKLSLYMALPNSTFGVYGTKIENIDMAKSGKKILRHPEKQLKELNRYSKTTSIRWFEQLHGVRINVKTGISPSSILLRAGK
;
A
#
# COMPACT_ATOMS: atom_id res chain seq x y z
N MET A 1 -13.22 52.99 6.18
CA MET A 1 -14.01 51.79 6.51
C MET A 1 -13.20 50.98 7.51
N MET A 2 -13.62 51.02 8.78
CA MET A 2 -12.92 50.52 9.96
C MET A 2 -12.56 49.03 9.88
N ARG A 3 -11.30 48.68 10.17
CA ARG A 3 -10.93 47.36 10.71
C ARG A 3 -9.92 47.54 11.85
N ILE A 4 -10.50 47.88 13.00
CA ILE A 4 -10.25 47.32 14.32
C ILE A 4 -8.77 47.05 14.65
N MET A 5 -8.22 47.97 15.43
CA MET A 5 -7.16 47.71 16.40
C MET A 5 -7.59 46.54 17.30
N ASN A 6 -7.26 45.31 16.90
CA ASN A 6 -7.40 44.16 17.79
C ASN A 6 -6.14 44.13 18.66
N GLU A 7 -6.33 44.40 19.94
CA GLU A 7 -5.41 44.05 21.02
C GLU A 7 -4.87 42.62 20.82
N PRO A 8 -3.62 42.32 21.22
CA PRO A 8 -3.10 40.96 21.17
C PRO A 8 -3.99 40.06 22.04
N LYS A 9 -4.88 39.28 21.41
CA LYS A 9 -5.87 38.40 22.05
C LYS A 9 -5.29 37.37 23.03
N HIS A 10 -3.97 37.22 23.07
CA HIS A 10 -3.25 36.40 24.03
C HIS A 10 -2.05 37.18 24.58
N SER A 11 -2.30 38.16 25.44
CA SER A 11 -1.25 38.60 26.36
C SER A 11 -1.03 37.47 27.36
N PHE A 12 0.21 36.97 27.46
CA PHE A 12 0.62 36.09 28.54
C PHE A 12 0.45 36.88 29.85
N LYS A 13 -0.71 36.76 30.50
CA LYS A 13 -0.87 37.24 31.87
C LYS A 13 0.17 36.49 32.70
N SER A 14 0.88 37.21 33.57
CA SER A 14 1.74 36.60 34.57
C SER A 14 0.87 35.68 35.42
N VAL A 15 0.98 34.38 35.18
CA VAL A 15 0.33 33.37 36.01
C VAL A 15 0.99 33.49 37.38
N ASN A 16 0.22 33.72 38.44
CA ASN A 16 0.73 33.66 39.81
C ASN A 16 1.31 32.26 40.06
N PHE A 17 2.64 32.13 39.99
CA PHE A 17 3.39 30.87 40.08
C PHE A 17 3.50 30.33 41.51
N GLY A 18 2.39 30.32 42.26
CA GLY A 18 2.35 29.82 43.64
C GLY A 18 2.33 28.29 43.78
N ILE A 19 2.17 27.54 42.69
CA ILE A 19 2.10 26.07 42.74
C ILE A 19 2.93 25.54 41.56
N ARG A 20 4.10 24.95 41.84
CA ARG A 20 4.98 24.28 40.86
C ARG A 20 4.49 22.85 40.61
N PRO A 21 3.71 22.54 39.56
CA PRO A 21 3.00 21.26 39.45
C PRO A 21 3.80 20.17 38.71
N THR A 22 4.93 20.49 38.06
CA THR A 22 5.69 19.50 37.29
C THR A 22 6.98 19.10 37.99
N LYS A 23 7.22 17.79 38.07
CA LYS A 23 8.51 17.22 38.51
C LYS A 23 9.66 17.82 37.69
N ARG A 24 10.78 18.08 38.36
CA ARG A 24 12.03 18.54 37.75
C ARG A 24 12.56 17.47 36.81
N MET A 25 13.17 17.90 35.71
CA MET A 25 13.90 17.00 34.82
C MET A 25 15.22 16.59 35.48
N THR A 26 15.57 15.31 35.31
CA THR A 26 16.82 14.72 35.82
C THR A 26 17.58 14.07 34.67
N PHE A 27 18.89 14.15 34.72
CA PHE A 27 19.77 13.59 33.70
C PHE A 27 20.83 12.70 34.33
N GLY A 28 20.92 11.44 33.86
CA GLY A 28 21.80 10.40 34.41
C GLY A 28 22.97 10.00 33.51
N GLY A 29 23.28 10.76 32.45
CA GLY A 29 24.38 10.43 31.51
C GLY A 29 25.73 11.08 31.88
N ASP A 30 26.81 10.67 31.19
CA ASP A 30 28.20 11.12 31.46
C ASP A 30 28.40 12.64 31.39
N GLY A 31 27.58 13.35 30.60
CA GLY A 31 27.58 14.82 30.51
C GLY A 31 27.12 15.53 31.78
N ALA A 32 26.52 14.81 32.74
CA ALA A 32 26.02 15.39 33.99
C ALA A 32 27.12 15.97 34.88
N LYS A 33 28.38 15.53 34.70
CA LYS A 33 29.54 16.07 35.41
C LYS A 33 29.79 17.56 35.12
N TYR A 34 29.44 18.03 33.93
CA TYR A 34 29.77 19.39 33.48
C TYR A 34 28.64 20.40 33.65
N VAL A 35 27.38 19.94 33.61
CA VAL A 35 26.20 20.83 33.61
C VAL A 35 25.28 20.57 34.81
N GLY A 36 25.48 19.48 35.55
CA GLY A 36 24.65 19.08 36.68
C GLY A 36 23.55 18.08 36.32
N GLN A 37 23.17 17.25 37.30
CA GLN A 37 22.18 16.16 37.13
C GLN A 37 20.73 16.65 37.18
N ILE A 38 20.47 17.85 37.70
CA ILE A 38 19.12 18.36 37.99
C ILE A 38 18.90 19.67 37.22
N GLU A 39 17.68 19.84 36.71
CA GLU A 39 17.22 21.06 36.05
C GLU A 39 17.50 22.33 36.90
N PRO A 40 18.05 23.41 36.31
CA PRO A 40 18.34 24.66 37.02
C PRO A 40 17.14 25.20 37.79
N VAL A 41 17.39 25.67 39.02
CA VAL A 41 16.37 26.25 39.90
C VAL A 41 16.49 27.77 39.88
N TRP A 42 15.35 28.44 39.79
CA TRP A 42 15.28 29.90 39.79
C TRP A 42 14.94 30.41 41.20
N GLU A 43 15.65 31.49 41.57
CA GLU A 43 15.46 32.31 42.76
C GLU A 43 14.06 32.94 42.81
N LEU A 44 13.69 33.59 43.91
CA LEU A 44 12.39 34.25 44.01
C LEU A 44 12.31 35.46 43.08
N GLU A 45 11.11 35.83 42.64
CA GLU A 45 10.90 36.93 41.68
C GLU A 45 11.52 38.26 42.14
N GLU A 46 11.48 38.53 43.44
CA GLU A 46 12.09 39.71 44.06
C GLU A 46 13.61 39.74 43.88
N GLU A 47 14.28 38.61 44.07
CA GLU A 47 15.74 38.46 43.89
C GLU A 47 16.12 38.56 42.40
N GLN A 48 15.29 37.98 41.52
CA GLN A 48 15.51 38.04 40.07
C GLN A 48 15.40 39.47 39.51
N SER A 49 14.58 40.33 40.13
CA SER A 49 14.43 41.72 39.72
C SER A 49 15.70 42.55 39.94
N LEU A 50 16.55 42.13 40.87
CA LEU A 50 17.81 42.79 41.22
C LEU A 50 18.98 42.36 40.30
N TRP A 51 18.81 41.30 39.50
CA TRP A 51 19.89 40.80 38.65
C TRP A 51 20.31 41.83 37.60
N SER A 52 21.62 42.02 37.48
CA SER A 52 22.18 42.79 36.38
C SER A 52 21.85 42.12 35.04
N ARG A 53 21.99 42.86 33.94
CA ARG A 53 21.75 42.30 32.61
C ARG A 53 22.68 41.14 32.30
N GLU A 54 23.94 41.26 32.67
CA GLU A 54 24.98 40.25 32.42
C GLU A 54 24.73 38.98 33.25
N GLU A 55 24.33 39.14 34.51
CA GLU A 55 23.97 38.01 35.38
C GLU A 55 22.78 37.22 34.84
N TYR A 56 21.72 37.91 34.41
CA TYR A 56 20.56 37.26 33.79
C TYR A 56 20.95 36.53 32.50
N GLU A 57 21.72 37.17 31.62
CA GLU A 57 22.15 36.56 30.35
C GLU A 57 23.03 35.32 30.60
N LYS A 58 23.92 35.36 31.60
CA LYS A 58 24.74 34.22 32.00
C LYS A 58 23.90 33.05 32.52
N LYS A 59 23.03 33.30 33.52
CA LYS A 59 22.14 32.27 34.09
C LYS A 59 21.22 31.67 33.02
N LEU A 60 20.71 32.49 32.10
CA LEU A 60 19.89 32.04 30.98
C LEU A 60 20.68 31.14 30.02
N LEU A 61 21.90 31.52 29.66
CA LEU A 61 22.75 30.77 28.74
C LEU A 61 23.16 29.41 29.34
N ASP A 62 23.53 29.38 30.62
CA ASP A 62 23.83 28.15 31.34
C ASP A 62 22.64 27.18 31.32
N ALA A 63 21.43 27.70 31.56
CA ALA A 63 20.22 26.89 31.52
C ALA A 63 19.88 26.41 30.09
N LEU A 64 20.05 27.26 29.06
CA LEU A 64 19.84 26.85 27.67
C LEU A 64 20.81 25.73 27.26
N ASN A 65 22.07 25.82 27.70
CA ASN A 65 23.07 24.78 27.48
C ASN A 65 22.69 23.48 28.20
N TRP A 66 22.21 23.56 29.44
CA TRP A 66 21.70 22.40 30.18
C TRP A 66 20.63 21.65 29.41
N TYR A 67 19.58 22.33 28.93
CA TYR A 67 18.53 21.65 28.15
C TYR A 67 19.06 21.10 26.83
N SER A 68 20.05 21.73 26.20
CA SER A 68 20.60 21.29 24.91
C SER A 68 21.44 20.03 25.02
N LEU A 69 22.09 19.82 26.16
CA LEU A 69 22.96 18.68 26.40
C LEU A 69 22.25 17.49 27.06
N THR A 70 21.18 17.76 27.83
CA THR A 70 20.59 16.74 28.70
C THR A 70 19.24 16.20 28.22
N GLN A 71 18.46 16.98 27.45
CA GLN A 71 17.09 16.62 27.08
C GLN A 71 16.94 16.53 25.56
N GLU A 72 16.16 15.56 25.10
CA GLU A 72 15.77 15.45 23.71
C GLU A 72 14.76 16.55 23.34
N ASP A 73 14.81 17.02 22.09
CA ASP A 73 13.93 18.08 21.60
C ASP A 73 12.43 17.75 21.75
N SER A 74 12.06 16.48 21.61
CA SER A 74 10.69 15.96 21.80
C SER A 74 10.20 16.20 23.24
N THR A 75 11.00 15.82 24.23
CA THR A 75 10.68 15.93 25.66
C THR A 75 10.52 17.39 26.09
N ILE A 76 11.37 18.27 25.56
CA ILE A 76 11.31 19.71 25.82
C ILE A 76 10.02 20.29 25.25
N LEU A 77 9.67 19.94 24.00
CA LEU A 77 8.43 20.40 23.35
C LEU A 77 7.18 19.96 24.13
N GLU A 78 7.14 18.71 24.58
CA GLU A 78 6.04 18.22 25.42
C GLU A 78 5.95 18.99 26.74
N SER A 79 7.08 19.26 27.39
CA SER A 79 7.12 20.01 28.64
C SER A 79 6.63 21.45 28.47
N ALA A 80 6.97 22.09 27.34
CA ALA A 80 6.52 23.43 27.01
C ALA A 80 5.02 23.45 26.69
N PHE A 81 4.50 22.47 25.96
CA PHE A 81 3.06 22.36 25.72
C PHE A 81 2.28 22.09 27.00
N LYS A 82 2.81 21.29 27.93
CA LYS A 82 2.22 21.12 29.26
C LYS A 82 2.16 22.46 30.00
N ALA A 83 3.24 23.25 29.99
CA ALA A 83 3.25 24.58 30.60
C ALA A 83 2.21 25.54 29.98
N ILE A 84 2.04 25.53 28.66
CA ILE A 84 1.00 26.32 27.98
C ILE A 84 -0.41 25.81 28.37
N ALA A 85 -0.60 24.50 28.49
CA ALA A 85 -1.89 23.93 28.89
C ALA A 85 -2.29 24.38 30.31
N PHE A 86 -1.34 24.37 31.24
CA PHE A 86 -1.55 24.87 32.61
C PHE A 86 -1.92 26.36 32.65
N SER A 87 -1.43 27.17 31.70
CA SER A 87 -1.84 28.59 31.58
C SER A 87 -3.26 28.79 31.03
N GLY A 88 -3.97 27.70 30.67
CA GLY A 88 -5.34 27.72 30.14
C GLY A 88 -5.44 27.84 28.62
N HIS A 89 -4.33 28.03 27.91
CA HIS A 89 -4.29 28.25 26.47
C HIS A 89 -4.26 26.96 25.63
N HIS A 90 -5.20 26.05 25.88
CA HIS A 90 -5.27 24.75 25.20
C HIS A 90 -5.48 24.86 23.68
N GLN A 91 -6.26 25.85 23.23
CA GLN A 91 -6.53 26.09 21.81
C GLN A 91 -5.25 26.43 21.04
N LEU A 92 -4.35 27.23 21.63
CA LEU A 92 -3.08 27.59 21.00
C LEU A 92 -2.19 26.36 20.74
N ILE A 93 -2.25 25.35 21.60
CA ILE A 93 -1.47 24.12 21.43
C ILE A 93 -1.94 23.36 20.18
N GLN A 94 -3.26 23.26 19.98
CA GLN A 94 -3.82 22.62 18.79
C GLN A 94 -3.39 23.37 17.53
N GLU A 95 -3.52 24.69 17.52
CA GLU A 95 -3.12 25.52 16.37
C GLU A 95 -1.62 25.40 16.05
N ILE A 96 -0.75 25.36 17.08
CA ILE A 96 0.70 25.16 16.87
C ILE A 96 0.98 23.74 16.35
N ARG A 97 0.33 22.70 16.88
CA ARG A 97 0.51 21.32 16.41
C ARG A 97 0.00 21.10 14.98
N HIS A 98 -1.07 21.81 14.61
CA HIS A 98 -1.60 21.82 13.26
C HIS A 98 -0.85 22.79 12.34
N SER A 99 0.24 23.42 12.76
CA SER A 99 1.05 24.23 11.85
C SER A 99 1.94 23.37 10.96
N SER A 100 2.18 23.85 9.73
CA SER A 100 3.05 23.21 8.75
C SER A 100 4.54 23.29 9.10
N VAL A 101 4.91 24.16 10.06
CA VAL A 101 6.30 24.40 10.45
C VAL A 101 6.53 23.95 11.88
N SER A 102 7.69 23.35 12.15
CA SER A 102 8.05 22.92 13.51
C SER A 102 8.17 24.11 14.47
N PHE A 103 7.66 23.93 15.68
CA PHE A 103 7.80 24.93 16.74
C PHE A 103 9.26 25.02 17.20
N SER A 104 9.72 26.24 17.50
CA SER A 104 11.11 26.48 17.86
C SER A 104 11.46 25.88 19.23
N ILE A 105 12.43 24.96 19.26
CA ILE A 105 12.93 24.33 20.48
C ILE A 105 13.46 25.36 21.48
N THR A 106 14.16 26.38 21.02
CA THR A 106 14.64 27.47 21.89
C THR A 106 13.47 28.20 22.56
N ALA A 107 12.36 28.45 21.85
CA ALA A 107 11.17 29.03 22.46
C ALA A 107 10.52 28.08 23.47
N ALA A 108 10.53 26.77 23.20
CA ALA A 108 10.05 25.76 24.12
C ALA A 108 10.89 25.70 25.42
N LYS A 109 12.22 25.76 25.32
CA LYS A 109 13.14 25.87 26.48
C LYS A 109 12.80 27.09 27.33
N LEU A 110 12.60 28.27 26.72
CA LEU A 110 12.24 29.49 27.45
C LEU A 110 10.88 29.39 28.16
N ILE A 111 9.87 28.77 27.52
CA ILE A 111 8.55 28.54 28.12
C ILE A 111 8.68 27.60 29.33
N ARG A 112 9.49 26.56 29.22
CA ARG A 112 9.79 25.65 30.34
C ARG A 112 10.50 26.38 31.48
N MET A 113 11.52 27.18 31.20
CA MET A 113 12.21 27.98 32.22
C MET A 113 11.27 28.93 32.95
N MET A 114 10.42 29.62 32.20
CA MET A 114 9.38 30.50 32.77
C MET A 114 8.47 29.74 33.71
N TYR A 115 8.03 28.54 33.31
CA TYR A 115 7.19 27.69 34.13
C TYR A 115 7.88 27.17 35.40
N MET A 116 9.21 27.00 35.35
CA MET A 116 10.03 26.64 36.51
C MET A 116 10.30 27.82 37.44
N GLY A 117 9.93 29.04 37.05
CA GLY A 117 10.03 30.25 37.88
C GLY A 117 10.93 31.35 37.33
N LEU A 118 11.48 31.24 36.12
CA LEU A 118 12.29 32.31 35.54
C LEU A 118 11.43 33.49 35.06
N CYS A 119 11.74 34.69 35.54
CA CYS A 119 11.14 35.92 35.07
C CYS A 119 11.75 36.36 33.74
N LEU A 120 11.12 35.96 32.64
CA LEU A 120 11.57 36.34 31.30
C LEU A 120 11.51 37.85 31.07
N ARG A 121 12.60 38.43 30.56
CA ARG A 121 12.64 39.83 30.12
C ARG A 121 11.88 40.02 28.79
N PHE A 122 11.71 41.28 28.41
CA PHE A 122 10.93 41.66 27.23
C PHE A 122 11.44 41.02 25.93
N ARG A 123 12.76 40.87 25.79
CA ARG A 123 13.39 40.27 24.60
C ARG A 123 12.95 38.83 24.39
N GLU A 124 12.98 38.01 25.44
CA GLU A 124 12.63 36.59 25.37
C GLU A 124 11.12 36.41 25.19
N LYS A 125 10.30 37.19 25.90
CA LYS A 125 8.84 37.24 25.71
C LYS A 125 8.47 37.57 24.27
N LYS A 126 9.13 38.59 23.68
CA LYS A 126 8.94 38.98 22.28
C LYS A 126 9.37 37.87 21.32
N PHE A 127 10.45 37.15 21.61
CA PHE A 127 10.90 36.02 20.80
C PHE A 127 9.89 34.87 20.79
N ILE A 128 9.38 34.46 21.96
CA ILE A 128 8.35 33.44 22.09
C ILE A 128 7.10 33.84 21.29
N ALA A 129 6.61 35.06 21.49
CA ALA A 129 5.43 35.55 20.79
C ALA A 129 5.61 35.54 19.26
N ARG A 130 6.80 35.90 18.76
CA ARG A 130 7.13 35.84 17.32
C ARG A 130 7.09 34.40 16.80
N LYS A 131 7.62 33.43 17.55
CA LYS A 131 7.64 32.03 17.13
C LYS A 131 6.25 31.40 17.14
N ILE A 132 5.42 31.72 18.14
CA ILE A 132 4.01 31.31 18.16
C ILE A 132 3.29 31.87 16.93
N ARG A 133 3.37 33.19 16.70
CA ARG A 133 2.73 33.82 15.52
C ARG A 133 3.20 33.21 14.20
N TYR A 134 4.47 32.85 14.10
CA TYR A 134 5.00 32.22 12.90
C TYR A 134 4.33 30.87 12.60
N CYS A 135 4.12 30.03 13.61
CA CYS A 135 3.35 28.78 13.46
C CYS A 135 1.90 29.06 13.09
N LEU A 136 1.24 30.03 13.74
CA LEU A 136 -0.15 30.39 13.46
C LEU A 136 -0.37 30.90 12.02
N ASN A 137 0.61 31.61 11.46
CA ASN A 137 0.54 32.11 10.08
C ASN A 137 0.78 31.02 9.02
N HIS A 138 1.18 29.82 9.43
CA HIS A 138 1.46 28.69 8.52
C HIS A 138 0.66 27.45 8.91
N PRO A 139 -0.69 27.48 8.91
CA PRO A 139 -1.50 26.31 9.20
C PRO A 139 -1.24 25.18 8.19
N ALA A 140 -1.11 23.96 8.67
CA ALA A 140 -1.05 22.78 7.81
C ALA A 140 -2.38 22.65 7.06
N LYS A 141 -2.31 22.48 5.74
CA LYS A 141 -3.46 22.09 4.94
C LYS A 141 -3.99 20.77 5.50
N GLU A 142 -5.29 20.68 5.76
CA GLU A 142 -5.94 19.47 6.29
C GLU A 142 -5.49 18.24 5.49
N LYS A 143 -4.67 17.40 6.13
CA LYS A 143 -4.36 16.07 5.64
C LYS A 143 -5.36 15.13 6.28
N LYS A 144 -6.19 14.48 5.45
CA LYS A 144 -6.91 13.27 5.84
C LYS A 144 -5.90 12.30 6.47
N GLU A 145 -6.24 11.72 7.62
CA GLU A 145 -5.41 10.79 8.37
C GLU A 145 -4.86 9.70 7.43
N VAL A 146 -3.53 9.65 7.31
CA VAL A 146 -2.81 8.48 6.87
C VAL A 146 -1.78 8.19 7.96
N GLN A 147 -2.03 7.10 8.67
CA GLN A 147 -1.14 6.51 9.65
C GLN A 147 0.20 6.12 9.02
N GLU A 148 1.25 6.46 9.76
CA GLU A 148 2.65 6.01 9.68
C GLU A 148 3.42 6.22 8.38
N LEU A 149 4.71 6.57 8.56
CA LEU A 149 5.73 6.68 7.52
C LEU A 149 5.97 5.33 6.85
N SER A 150 5.03 4.92 5.99
CA SER A 150 5.28 3.93 4.97
C SER A 150 6.41 4.48 4.10
N GLN A 151 7.56 3.81 4.12
CA GLN A 151 8.55 3.87 3.03
C GLN A 151 7.78 4.04 1.72
N LYS A 152 8.14 5.04 0.90
CA LYS A 152 7.53 5.21 -0.42
C LYS A 152 7.61 3.86 -1.10
N LYS A 153 6.47 3.16 -1.21
CA LYS A 153 6.42 1.89 -1.96
C LYS A 153 7.05 2.22 -3.30
N PRO A 154 8.11 1.51 -3.73
CA PRO A 154 8.73 1.81 -5.00
C PRO A 154 7.63 1.83 -6.04
N ASN A 155 7.60 2.92 -6.83
CA ASN A 155 6.65 3.04 -7.91
C ASN A 155 6.75 1.74 -8.72
N ILE A 156 5.60 1.11 -8.96
CA ILE A 156 5.55 -0.21 -9.61
C ILE A 156 6.31 -0.17 -10.94
N GLN A 157 6.27 0.98 -11.63
CA GLN A 157 7.02 1.18 -12.87
C GLN A 157 8.53 1.19 -12.65
N ASP A 158 9.02 1.86 -11.61
CA ASP A 158 10.45 1.93 -11.30
C ASP A 158 10.99 0.55 -10.91
N PHE A 159 10.20 -0.22 -10.16
CA PHE A 159 10.54 -1.59 -9.80
C PHE A 159 10.58 -2.54 -11.01
N ILE A 160 9.62 -2.42 -11.93
CA ILE A 160 9.63 -3.19 -13.18
C ILE A 160 10.83 -2.79 -14.06
N ASN A 161 11.14 -1.49 -14.10
CA ASN A 161 12.28 -0.98 -14.86
C ASN A 161 13.60 -1.51 -14.27
N GLU A 162 13.77 -1.48 -12.95
CA GLU A 162 14.96 -2.01 -12.27
C GLU A 162 15.20 -3.49 -12.61
N LYS A 163 14.14 -4.31 -12.61
CA LYS A 163 14.24 -5.72 -13.04
C LYS A 163 14.61 -5.86 -14.50
N THR A 164 14.04 -5.01 -15.36
CA THR A 164 14.36 -5.01 -16.79
C THR A 164 15.82 -4.64 -17.02
N HIS A 165 16.36 -3.68 -16.26
CA HIS A 165 17.77 -3.29 -16.32
C HIS A 165 18.71 -4.39 -15.80
N LYS A 166 18.34 -5.11 -14.74
CA LYS A 166 19.13 -6.25 -14.25
C LYS A 166 19.28 -7.33 -15.32
N ILE A 167 18.19 -7.69 -16.00
CA ILE A 167 18.23 -8.68 -17.09
C ILE A 167 19.06 -8.20 -18.28
N LYS A 168 18.98 -6.90 -18.63
CA LYS A 168 19.85 -6.33 -19.68
C LYS A 168 21.33 -6.46 -19.28
N ALA A 169 21.67 -6.11 -18.04
CA ALA A 169 23.04 -6.23 -17.53
C ALA A 169 23.55 -7.68 -17.53
N GLU A 170 22.71 -8.65 -17.14
CA GLU A 170 23.06 -10.07 -17.17
C GLU A 170 23.27 -10.58 -18.62
N ILE A 171 22.46 -10.11 -19.58
CA ILE A 171 22.66 -10.41 -21.01
C ILE A 171 23.99 -9.83 -21.51
N ASP A 172 24.31 -8.59 -21.14
CA ASP A 172 25.55 -7.94 -21.53
C ASP A 172 26.78 -8.65 -20.92
N GLU A 173 26.72 -9.02 -19.64
CA GLU A 173 27.78 -9.78 -18.97
C GLU A 173 28.02 -11.13 -19.66
N GLN A 174 26.96 -11.84 -20.08
CA GLN A 174 27.11 -13.07 -20.84
C GLN A 174 27.70 -12.82 -22.23
N PHE A 175 27.34 -11.73 -22.89
CA PHE A 175 27.93 -11.36 -24.17
C PHE A 175 29.43 -11.04 -24.02
N ASP A 176 29.83 -10.33 -22.97
CA ASP A 176 31.22 -10.06 -22.65
C ASP A 176 32.00 -11.35 -22.36
N ASN A 177 31.40 -12.28 -21.62
CA ASN A 177 31.97 -13.62 -21.40
C ASN A 177 32.10 -14.41 -22.71
N PHE A 178 31.12 -14.29 -23.62
CA PHE A 178 31.18 -14.89 -24.95
C PHE A 178 32.31 -14.29 -25.80
N ALA A 179 32.48 -12.97 -25.75
CA ALA A 179 33.57 -12.26 -26.43
C ALA A 179 34.95 -12.62 -25.85
N ALA A 180 35.09 -12.68 -24.53
CA ALA A 180 36.32 -13.05 -23.83
C ALA A 180 36.77 -14.49 -24.16
N ASN A 181 35.81 -15.39 -24.41
CA ASN A 181 36.07 -16.76 -24.85
C ASN A 181 36.36 -16.89 -26.37
N GLY A 182 36.62 -15.78 -27.05
CA GLY A 182 37.01 -15.76 -28.46
C GLY A 182 35.86 -16.05 -29.43
N TYR A 183 34.62 -15.77 -29.03
CA TYR A 183 33.40 -16.02 -29.82
C TYR A 183 33.18 -17.50 -30.17
N VAL A 184 33.65 -18.40 -29.30
CA VAL A 184 33.52 -19.86 -29.46
C VAL A 184 32.36 -20.37 -28.60
N CYS A 185 31.26 -20.79 -29.23
CA CYS A 185 30.12 -21.41 -28.54
C CYS A 185 30.50 -22.85 -28.11
N LYS A 186 31.10 -23.04 -26.93
CA LYS A 186 31.51 -24.38 -26.47
C LYS A 186 30.42 -25.25 -25.87
N ASN A 187 29.21 -24.76 -25.59
CA ASN A 187 28.09 -25.58 -25.15
C ASN A 187 26.76 -24.97 -25.61
N GLN A 188 25.89 -25.80 -26.20
CA GLN A 188 24.59 -25.43 -26.81
C GLN A 188 23.45 -25.22 -25.81
N GLU A 189 23.71 -25.27 -24.50
CA GLU A 189 22.69 -24.85 -23.54
C GLU A 189 22.53 -23.34 -23.68
N SER A 190 21.39 -22.95 -24.25
CA SER A 190 21.07 -21.56 -24.57
C SER A 190 21.44 -20.66 -23.39
N ILE A 191 22.49 -19.86 -23.58
CA ILE A 191 23.17 -19.11 -22.51
C ILE A 191 22.18 -18.16 -21.81
N SER A 192 21.18 -17.69 -22.54
CA SER A 192 20.05 -16.88 -22.07
C SER A 192 18.97 -17.67 -21.31
N SER A 193 18.81 -18.97 -21.53
CA SER A 193 17.72 -19.74 -20.93
C SER A 193 17.87 -19.93 -19.42
N HIS A 194 19.11 -20.03 -18.91
CA HIS A 194 19.38 -20.11 -17.47
C HIS A 194 19.03 -18.79 -16.77
N ILE A 195 19.48 -17.66 -17.32
CA ILE A 195 19.16 -16.31 -16.83
C ILE A 195 17.65 -16.06 -16.82
N LEU A 196 16.95 -16.42 -17.90
CA LEU A 196 15.52 -16.14 -18.05
C LEU A 196 14.63 -17.06 -17.19
N LYS A 197 15.15 -18.22 -16.77
CA LYS A 197 14.47 -19.16 -15.86
C LYS A 197 14.71 -18.81 -14.38
N GLU A 198 15.93 -18.42 -14.02
CA GLU A 198 16.29 -18.10 -12.63
C GLU A 198 15.87 -16.68 -12.21
N SER A 199 15.87 -15.72 -13.14
CA SER A 199 15.50 -14.33 -12.85
C SER A 199 13.98 -14.10 -12.80
N ASP A 200 13.55 -13.07 -12.05
CA ASP A 200 12.16 -12.60 -12.02
C ASP A 200 11.80 -11.80 -13.29
N PHE A 201 11.88 -12.48 -14.43
CA PHE A 201 11.61 -11.96 -15.77
C PHE A 201 10.25 -11.21 -15.87
N PRO A 202 10.26 -9.92 -16.26
CA PRO A 202 9.05 -9.12 -16.40
C PRO A 202 8.36 -9.41 -17.73
N ALA A 203 7.39 -10.33 -17.73
CA ALA A 203 6.61 -10.71 -18.93
C ALA A 203 5.88 -9.55 -19.65
N SER A 204 5.73 -8.40 -19.00
CA SER A 204 5.16 -7.19 -19.61
C SER A 204 6.17 -6.41 -20.48
N ARG A 205 7.47 -6.59 -20.26
CA ARG A 205 8.56 -5.88 -20.95
C ARG A 205 9.31 -6.76 -21.95
N THR A 206 8.75 -7.93 -22.29
CA THR A 206 9.33 -8.86 -23.28
C THR A 206 9.64 -8.18 -24.61
N ASN A 207 8.74 -7.34 -25.13
CA ASN A 207 8.98 -6.62 -26.39
C ASN A 207 10.14 -5.62 -26.30
N GLU A 208 10.36 -5.01 -25.13
CA GLU A 208 11.48 -4.09 -24.91
C GLU A 208 12.81 -4.83 -24.88
N LEU A 209 12.86 -6.00 -24.25
CA LEU A 209 14.04 -6.87 -24.23
C LEU A 209 14.35 -7.45 -25.62
N ILE A 210 13.31 -7.83 -26.39
CA ILE A 210 13.48 -8.23 -27.79
C ILE A 210 14.03 -7.08 -28.63
N ALA A 211 13.50 -5.86 -28.48
CA ALA A 211 13.98 -4.70 -29.21
C ALA A 211 15.45 -4.38 -28.87
N TYR A 212 15.87 -4.60 -27.62
CA TYR A 212 17.26 -4.48 -27.20
C TYR A 212 18.17 -5.44 -27.98
N GLY A 213 17.87 -6.74 -27.98
CA GLY A 213 18.66 -7.72 -28.74
C GLY A 213 18.61 -7.48 -30.26
N GLN A 214 17.44 -7.06 -30.79
CA GLN A 214 17.28 -6.74 -32.21
C GLN A 214 18.16 -5.57 -32.66
N LYS A 215 18.41 -4.58 -31.78
CA LYS A 215 19.32 -3.47 -32.08
C LYS A 215 20.72 -4.00 -32.40
N TYR A 216 21.31 -4.78 -31.51
CA TYR A 216 22.65 -5.36 -31.71
C TYR A 216 22.69 -6.31 -32.91
N LEU A 217 21.70 -7.19 -33.04
CA LEU A 217 21.59 -8.11 -34.17
C LEU A 217 21.57 -7.38 -35.53
N ASN A 218 20.85 -6.26 -35.63
CA ASN A 218 20.80 -5.47 -36.85
C ASN A 218 22.15 -4.82 -37.17
N GLU A 219 22.88 -4.33 -36.16
CA GLU A 219 24.22 -3.76 -36.31
C GLU A 219 25.21 -4.83 -36.81
N TYR A 220 25.26 -6.00 -36.17
CA TYR A 220 26.14 -7.10 -36.59
C TYR A 220 25.80 -7.67 -37.97
N ARG A 221 24.51 -7.75 -38.31
CA ARG A 221 24.08 -8.12 -39.68
C ARG A 221 24.48 -7.06 -40.71
N ALA A 222 24.44 -5.78 -40.37
CA ALA A 222 24.90 -4.71 -41.25
C ALA A 222 26.42 -4.80 -41.47
N ALA A 223 27.19 -5.04 -40.41
CA ALA A 223 28.64 -5.27 -40.49
C ALA A 223 28.99 -6.51 -41.33
N TYR A 224 28.30 -7.63 -41.14
CA TYR A 224 28.50 -8.86 -41.93
C TYR A 224 28.24 -8.65 -43.44
N ASN A 225 27.31 -7.75 -43.78
CA ASN A 225 26.99 -7.39 -45.16
C ASN A 225 27.87 -6.27 -45.72
N GLY A 226 28.86 -5.76 -44.96
CA GLY A 226 29.77 -4.72 -45.41
C GLY A 226 29.13 -3.33 -45.55
N LYS A 227 28.09 -3.03 -44.75
CA LYS A 227 27.44 -1.70 -44.75
C LYS A 227 28.16 -0.75 -43.79
N GLU A 228 28.63 0.39 -44.30
CA GLU A 228 29.15 1.48 -43.47
C GLU A 228 28.03 2.20 -42.70
N PRO A 229 28.26 2.66 -41.45
CA PRO A 229 29.54 2.72 -40.72
C PRO A 229 29.86 1.47 -39.87
N TYR A 230 29.02 0.43 -39.92
CA TYR A 230 29.14 -0.73 -39.04
C TYR A 230 30.30 -1.65 -39.47
N ALA A 231 30.60 -1.71 -40.76
CA ALA A 231 31.73 -2.49 -41.27
C ALA A 231 33.07 -1.97 -40.74
N GLU A 232 33.29 -0.65 -40.74
CA GLU A 232 34.46 -0.01 -40.12
C GLU A 232 34.50 -0.27 -38.60
N GLY A 233 33.39 -0.05 -37.89
CA GLY A 233 33.31 -0.17 -36.43
C GLY A 233 33.56 -1.58 -35.89
N TYR A 234 33.25 -2.63 -36.67
CA TYR A 234 33.45 -4.03 -36.30
C TYR A 234 34.56 -4.73 -37.08
N SER A 235 35.48 -3.97 -37.69
CA SER A 235 36.59 -4.47 -38.51
C SER A 235 37.55 -5.42 -37.76
N TYR A 236 37.59 -5.35 -36.42
CA TYR A 236 38.37 -6.26 -35.58
C TYR A 236 37.80 -7.69 -35.52
N LEU A 237 36.55 -7.89 -35.97
CA LEU A 237 35.89 -9.20 -35.99
C LEU A 237 36.01 -9.86 -37.37
N GLY A 238 36.52 -11.09 -37.39
CA GLY A 238 36.52 -11.90 -38.60
C GLY A 238 35.11 -12.33 -39.02
N ARG A 239 34.91 -12.63 -40.31
CA ARG A 239 33.61 -13.05 -40.86
C ARG A 239 32.98 -14.26 -40.14
N ARG A 240 33.80 -15.20 -39.65
CA ARG A 240 33.37 -16.35 -38.84
C ARG A 240 32.86 -15.93 -37.45
N GLN A 241 33.54 -14.97 -36.82
CA GLN A 241 33.16 -14.45 -35.50
C GLN A 241 31.89 -13.61 -35.60
N LEU A 242 31.75 -12.77 -36.63
CA LEU A 242 30.52 -12.03 -36.91
C LEU A 242 29.32 -12.98 -37.06
N LYS A 243 29.49 -14.11 -37.76
CA LYS A 243 28.43 -15.11 -37.88
C LYS A 243 28.05 -15.72 -36.52
N ALA A 244 29.04 -16.06 -35.69
CA ALA A 244 28.80 -16.60 -34.35
C ALA A 244 28.07 -15.57 -33.44
N VAL A 245 28.42 -14.29 -33.54
CA VAL A 245 27.74 -13.20 -32.82
C VAL A 245 26.29 -13.04 -33.28
N ILE A 246 26.02 -13.13 -34.58
CA ILE A 246 24.64 -13.08 -35.11
C ILE A 246 23.83 -14.26 -34.57
N GLU A 247 24.38 -15.48 -34.64
CA GLU A 247 23.73 -16.69 -34.11
C GLU A 247 23.44 -16.58 -32.60
N TYR A 248 24.36 -16.00 -31.82
CA TYR A 248 24.16 -15.72 -30.40
C TYR A 248 22.96 -14.80 -30.15
N TRP A 249 22.90 -13.63 -30.81
CA TRP A 249 21.80 -12.69 -30.61
C TRP A 249 20.46 -13.23 -31.13
N GLU A 250 20.46 -14.07 -32.17
CA GLU A 250 19.25 -14.78 -32.63
C GLU A 250 18.71 -15.73 -31.55
N GLN A 251 19.59 -16.49 -30.91
CA GLN A 251 19.23 -17.38 -29.80
C GLN A 251 18.70 -16.61 -28.58
N VAL A 252 19.37 -15.51 -28.20
CA VAL A 252 18.92 -14.64 -27.09
C VAL A 252 17.50 -14.11 -27.34
N ILE A 253 17.22 -13.62 -28.55
CA ILE A 253 15.88 -13.13 -28.90
C ILE A 253 14.83 -14.24 -28.84
N ALA A 254 15.16 -15.44 -29.34
CA ALA A 254 14.27 -16.59 -29.30
C ALA A 254 13.93 -16.99 -27.86
N ASP A 255 14.92 -17.06 -26.98
CA ASP A 255 14.73 -17.43 -25.58
C ASP A 255 13.89 -16.41 -24.80
N ILE A 256 14.14 -15.11 -25.00
CA ILE A 256 13.32 -14.03 -24.40
C ILE A 256 11.84 -14.20 -24.81
N GLY A 257 11.60 -14.58 -26.07
CA GLY A 257 10.27 -14.84 -26.59
C GLY A 257 9.58 -16.03 -25.93
N VAL A 258 10.29 -17.14 -25.70
CA VAL A 258 9.78 -18.33 -25.00
C VAL A 258 9.48 -18.01 -23.54
N ALA A 259 10.43 -17.42 -22.82
CA ALA A 259 10.28 -17.07 -21.41
C ALA A 259 9.09 -16.11 -21.16
N GLY A 260 8.85 -15.17 -22.08
CA GLY A 260 7.70 -14.27 -22.02
C GLY A 260 6.34 -14.97 -22.18
N LYS A 261 6.26 -16.06 -22.95
CA LYS A 261 5.02 -16.85 -23.11
C LYS A 261 4.76 -17.72 -21.88
N GLU A 262 5.77 -18.46 -21.43
CA GLU A 262 5.67 -19.36 -20.28
C GLU A 262 5.22 -18.62 -19.01
N LYS A 263 5.79 -17.45 -18.71
CA LYS A 263 5.40 -16.67 -17.52
C LYS A 263 4.01 -16.05 -17.64
N LYS A 264 3.53 -15.72 -18.84
CA LYS A 264 2.13 -15.30 -19.04
C LYS A 264 1.17 -16.43 -18.72
N GLU A 265 1.46 -17.64 -19.18
CA GLU A 265 0.65 -18.83 -18.93
C GLU A 265 0.65 -19.23 -17.45
N GLN A 266 1.76 -19.08 -16.72
CA GLN A 266 1.81 -19.34 -15.28
C GLN A 266 0.95 -18.37 -14.46
N ARG A 267 0.86 -17.09 -14.84
CA ARG A 267 -0.03 -16.12 -14.16
C ARG A 267 -1.51 -16.46 -14.31
N LEU A 268 -1.86 -17.26 -15.32
CA LEU A 268 -3.22 -17.77 -15.52
C LEU A 268 -3.52 -19.02 -14.67
N ARG A 269 -2.56 -19.58 -13.90
CA ARG A 269 -2.75 -20.84 -13.17
C ARG A 269 -3.43 -20.65 -11.80
N GLN A 270 -4.53 -21.40 -11.66
CA GLN A 270 -5.33 -21.75 -10.48
C GLN A 270 -5.52 -20.67 -9.41
N VAL A 271 -6.52 -19.83 -9.63
CA VAL A 271 -7.20 -19.15 -8.51
C VAL A 271 -7.66 -20.23 -7.53
N SER A 272 -7.21 -20.16 -6.27
CA SER A 272 -7.66 -21.07 -5.23
C SER A 272 -9.20 -21.09 -5.19
N PRO A 273 -9.87 -22.24 -5.02
CA PRO A 273 -11.32 -22.36 -5.13
C PRO A 273 -12.06 -21.39 -4.19
N GLN A 274 -11.50 -21.08 -3.03
CA GLN A 274 -12.02 -20.09 -2.09
C GLN A 274 -12.00 -18.66 -2.65
N ARG A 275 -10.92 -18.25 -3.32
CA ARG A 275 -10.82 -16.93 -3.98
C ARG A 275 -11.78 -16.80 -5.15
N ALA A 276 -12.05 -17.89 -5.88
CA ALA A 276 -13.01 -17.87 -6.98
C ALA A 276 -14.44 -17.60 -6.49
N ILE A 277 -14.80 -18.11 -5.31
CA ILE A 277 -16.14 -18.01 -4.73
C ILE A 277 -16.35 -16.74 -3.90
N ALA A 278 -15.28 -16.08 -3.45
CA ALA A 278 -15.32 -14.96 -2.49
C ALA A 278 -16.28 -13.82 -2.87
N HIS A 279 -16.54 -13.64 -4.17
CA HIS A 279 -17.39 -12.56 -4.68
C HIS A 279 -18.83 -13.00 -5.02
N LEU A 280 -19.19 -14.28 -4.81
CA LEU A 280 -20.55 -14.78 -5.07
C LEU A 280 -21.53 -14.17 -4.06
N LYS A 281 -22.57 -13.51 -4.56
CA LYS A 281 -23.63 -12.92 -3.73
C LYS A 281 -24.81 -13.87 -3.62
N PHE A 282 -25.08 -14.34 -2.41
CA PHE A 282 -26.22 -15.19 -2.07
C PHE A 282 -26.67 -14.93 -0.63
N LEU A 283 -27.87 -15.35 -0.28
CA LEU A 283 -28.39 -15.22 1.08
C LEU A 283 -28.00 -16.44 1.91
N GLN A 284 -27.40 -16.25 3.10
CA GLN A 284 -26.92 -17.35 3.93
C GLN A 284 -28.06 -18.12 4.62
N GLU A 285 -28.99 -17.42 5.23
CA GLU A 285 -30.12 -18.02 5.95
C GLU A 285 -31.38 -17.19 5.72
N TYR A 286 -32.54 -17.87 5.73
CA TYR A 286 -33.86 -17.24 5.67
C TYR A 286 -34.78 -17.89 6.70
N GLN A 287 -35.00 -17.16 7.79
CA GLN A 287 -35.67 -17.65 9.00
C GLN A 287 -37.16 -17.94 8.78
N GLU A 288 -37.85 -17.19 7.91
CA GLU A 288 -39.30 -17.36 7.69
C GLU A 288 -39.68 -18.73 7.11
N LEU A 289 -38.77 -19.37 6.37
CA LEU A 289 -38.98 -20.71 5.78
C LEU A 289 -38.02 -21.76 6.33
N ASP A 290 -37.23 -21.41 7.36
CA ASP A 290 -36.17 -22.24 7.94
C ASP A 290 -35.21 -22.83 6.88
N LEU A 291 -34.75 -21.97 5.95
CA LEU A 291 -33.87 -22.35 4.86
C LEU A 291 -32.44 -21.90 5.14
N LYS A 292 -31.50 -22.84 5.04
CA LYS A 292 -30.05 -22.58 5.10
C LYS A 292 -29.42 -22.82 3.75
N SER A 293 -28.56 -21.90 3.31
CA SER A 293 -27.82 -22.06 2.07
C SER A 293 -26.72 -23.11 2.21
N ILE A 294 -26.52 -23.88 1.14
CA ILE A 294 -25.40 -24.79 1.00
C ILE A 294 -24.07 -24.03 0.89
N SER A 295 -22.99 -24.68 1.33
CA SER A 295 -21.64 -24.18 1.14
C SER A 295 -21.36 -23.90 -0.34
N PRO A 296 -20.96 -22.67 -0.71
CA PRO A 296 -20.75 -22.32 -2.11
C PRO A 296 -19.55 -23.07 -2.75
N LEU A 297 -18.71 -23.73 -1.95
CA LEU A 297 -17.67 -24.66 -2.42
C LEU A 297 -18.23 -25.89 -3.14
N GLU A 298 -19.43 -26.32 -2.78
CA GLU A 298 -20.08 -27.48 -3.41
C GLU A 298 -20.48 -27.20 -4.85
N ILE A 299 -20.71 -25.92 -5.21
CA ILE A 299 -21.06 -25.50 -6.57
C ILE A 299 -19.96 -25.90 -7.57
N LEU A 300 -18.68 -25.68 -7.22
CA LEU A 300 -17.55 -25.98 -8.11
C LEU A 300 -17.42 -27.47 -8.43
N ARG A 301 -17.99 -28.35 -7.60
CA ARG A 301 -17.95 -29.81 -7.80
C ARG A 301 -19.26 -30.35 -8.35
N ALA A 302 -20.27 -29.51 -8.55
CA ALA A 302 -21.61 -29.89 -8.94
C ALA A 302 -21.83 -29.81 -10.45
N SER A 303 -22.74 -30.67 -10.94
CA SER A 303 -23.29 -30.66 -12.30
C SER A 303 -24.73 -30.12 -12.36
N TYR A 304 -25.40 -30.03 -11.20
CA TYR A 304 -26.70 -29.38 -11.06
C TYR A 304 -26.73 -28.48 -9.81
N LEU A 305 -27.44 -27.37 -9.91
CA LEU A 305 -27.63 -26.42 -8.81
C LEU A 305 -29.07 -25.91 -8.82
N MET A 306 -29.73 -25.96 -7.68
CA MET A 306 -31.05 -25.37 -7.46
C MET A 306 -30.96 -24.19 -6.51
N THR A 307 -31.55 -23.06 -6.92
CA THR A 307 -31.57 -21.82 -6.13
C THR A 307 -32.99 -21.28 -6.05
N TYR A 308 -33.31 -20.61 -4.95
CA TYR A 308 -34.61 -19.98 -4.76
C TYR A 308 -34.45 -18.51 -4.43
N ASP A 309 -35.09 -17.64 -5.21
CA ASP A 309 -35.11 -16.20 -4.99
C ASP A 309 -36.35 -15.79 -4.23
N ILE A 310 -36.16 -15.28 -3.01
CA ILE A 310 -37.26 -14.91 -2.10
C ILE A 310 -38.10 -13.77 -2.69
N LYS A 311 -37.44 -12.76 -3.28
CA LYS A 311 -38.13 -11.57 -3.79
C LYS A 311 -39.06 -11.88 -4.95
N THR A 312 -38.65 -12.78 -5.83
CA THR A 312 -39.42 -13.13 -7.03
C THR A 312 -40.22 -14.43 -6.87
N ARG A 313 -40.04 -15.15 -5.76
CA ARG A 313 -40.57 -16.49 -5.49
C ARG A 313 -40.26 -17.49 -6.61
N LYS A 314 -39.13 -17.30 -7.31
CA LYS A 314 -38.71 -18.13 -8.44
C LYS A 314 -37.68 -19.16 -8.00
N LEU A 315 -37.95 -20.40 -8.31
CA LEU A 315 -37.01 -21.50 -8.25
C LEU A 315 -36.25 -21.57 -9.58
N SER A 316 -34.93 -21.60 -9.52
CA SER A 316 -34.04 -21.70 -10.68
C SER A 316 -33.26 -23.01 -10.64
N LEU A 317 -33.35 -23.79 -11.72
CA LEU A 317 -32.54 -24.98 -11.97
C LEU A 317 -31.42 -24.62 -12.94
N TYR A 318 -30.19 -24.80 -12.50
CA TYR A 318 -28.97 -24.67 -13.29
C TYR A 318 -28.41 -26.07 -13.57
N MET A 319 -28.09 -26.32 -14.83
CA MET A 319 -27.43 -27.54 -15.30
C MET A 319 -26.09 -27.18 -15.91
N ALA A 320 -25.04 -27.93 -15.59
CA ALA A 320 -23.72 -27.74 -16.19
C ALA A 320 -23.67 -28.29 -17.62
N LEU A 321 -22.71 -27.83 -18.42
CA LEU A 321 -22.42 -28.41 -19.74
C LEU A 321 -22.00 -29.88 -19.63
N PRO A 322 -22.22 -30.70 -20.67
CA PRO A 322 -21.83 -32.11 -20.66
C PRO A 322 -20.35 -32.30 -20.28
N ASN A 323 -20.07 -33.26 -19.40
CA ASN A 323 -18.72 -33.58 -18.92
C ASN A 323 -17.98 -32.41 -18.22
N SER A 324 -18.70 -31.39 -17.75
CA SER A 324 -18.12 -30.24 -17.04
C SER A 324 -18.78 -30.03 -15.67
N THR A 325 -18.15 -29.20 -14.85
CA THR A 325 -18.68 -28.69 -13.57
C THR A 325 -18.84 -27.17 -13.65
N PHE A 326 -19.59 -26.59 -12.74
CA PHE A 326 -19.79 -25.14 -12.72
C PHE A 326 -18.47 -24.40 -12.45
N GLY A 327 -18.22 -23.35 -13.23
CA GLY A 327 -17.22 -22.33 -12.92
C GLY A 327 -17.87 -21.17 -12.17
N VAL A 328 -17.10 -20.43 -11.37
CA VAL A 328 -17.56 -19.19 -10.72
C VAL A 328 -16.59 -18.07 -11.04
N TYR A 329 -17.11 -16.99 -11.62
CA TYR A 329 -16.35 -15.77 -11.91
C TYR A 329 -17.08 -14.55 -11.35
N GLY A 330 -16.53 -13.96 -10.28
CA GLY A 330 -17.15 -12.84 -9.59
C GLY A 330 -18.50 -13.24 -8.99
N THR A 331 -19.59 -12.67 -9.53
CA THR A 331 -20.98 -12.99 -9.13
C THR A 331 -21.70 -13.93 -10.11
N LYS A 332 -21.02 -14.40 -11.16
CA LYS A 332 -21.61 -15.20 -12.24
C LYS A 332 -21.16 -16.65 -12.16
N ILE A 333 -22.06 -17.56 -12.53
CA ILE A 333 -21.76 -18.96 -12.76
C ILE A 333 -21.49 -19.17 -14.26
N GLU A 334 -20.44 -19.93 -14.55
CA GLU A 334 -20.00 -20.33 -15.87
C GLU A 334 -20.25 -21.82 -16.12
N ASN A 335 -20.10 -22.25 -17.38
CA ASN A 335 -20.39 -23.61 -17.86
C ASN A 335 -21.85 -24.05 -17.68
N ILE A 336 -22.81 -23.12 -17.83
CA ILE A 336 -24.24 -23.42 -17.75
C ILE A 336 -24.77 -23.88 -19.11
N ASP A 337 -25.46 -25.01 -19.14
CA ASP A 337 -26.31 -25.41 -20.26
C ASP A 337 -27.63 -24.62 -20.21
N MET A 338 -27.73 -23.58 -21.03
CA MET A 338 -28.88 -22.68 -21.10
C MET A 338 -30.15 -23.38 -21.63
N ALA A 339 -30.01 -24.47 -22.39
CA ALA A 339 -31.16 -25.21 -22.92
C ALA A 339 -31.83 -26.04 -21.81
N LYS A 340 -31.02 -26.68 -20.95
CA LYS A 340 -31.53 -27.51 -19.85
C LYS A 340 -31.82 -26.73 -18.57
N SER A 341 -31.26 -25.55 -18.41
CA SER A 341 -31.52 -24.68 -17.27
C SER A 341 -32.86 -23.94 -17.40
N GLY A 342 -33.54 -23.64 -16.30
CA GLY A 342 -34.83 -22.94 -16.32
C GLY A 342 -35.19 -22.30 -14.98
N LYS A 343 -36.11 -21.32 -14.99
CA LYS A 343 -36.75 -20.73 -13.80
C LYS A 343 -38.25 -20.93 -13.85
N LYS A 344 -38.86 -21.25 -12.71
CA LYS A 344 -40.32 -21.33 -12.52
C LYS A 344 -40.73 -20.67 -11.21
N ILE A 345 -41.94 -20.14 -11.15
CA ILE A 345 -42.49 -19.52 -9.93
C ILE A 345 -43.10 -20.61 -9.04
N LEU A 346 -42.81 -20.58 -7.74
CA LEU A 346 -43.44 -21.44 -6.75
C LEU A 346 -44.74 -20.80 -6.25
N ARG A 347 -45.85 -21.55 -6.32
CA ARG A 347 -47.16 -21.08 -5.86
C ARG A 347 -47.35 -21.25 -4.34
N HIS A 348 -46.76 -22.31 -3.78
CA HIS A 348 -46.80 -22.62 -2.35
C HIS A 348 -45.39 -22.97 -1.84
N PRO A 349 -44.50 -21.97 -1.66
CA PRO A 349 -43.09 -22.22 -1.38
C PRO A 349 -42.85 -23.02 -0.09
N GLU A 350 -43.68 -22.84 0.95
CA GLU A 350 -43.52 -23.54 2.23
C GLU A 350 -43.60 -25.07 2.11
N LYS A 351 -44.60 -25.57 1.37
CA LYS A 351 -44.80 -27.01 1.18
C LYS A 351 -43.83 -27.56 0.14
N GLN A 352 -43.69 -26.84 -0.98
CA GLN A 352 -42.88 -27.25 -2.13
C GLN A 352 -41.38 -27.34 -1.79
N LEU A 353 -40.85 -26.44 -0.96
CA LEU A 353 -39.44 -26.48 -0.55
C LEU A 353 -39.15 -27.57 0.49
N LYS A 354 -40.11 -27.87 1.38
CA LYS A 354 -40.02 -29.01 2.30
C LYS A 354 -40.02 -30.36 1.56
N GLU A 355 -40.82 -30.48 0.51
CA GLU A 355 -40.81 -31.65 -0.38
C GLU A 355 -39.47 -31.80 -1.11
N LEU A 356 -38.91 -30.71 -1.62
CA LEU A 356 -37.64 -30.70 -2.34
C LEU A 356 -36.48 -31.28 -1.52
N ASN A 357 -36.43 -31.04 -0.21
CA ASN A 357 -35.39 -31.60 0.66
C ASN A 357 -35.39 -33.14 0.70
N ARG A 358 -36.54 -33.78 0.44
CA ARG A 358 -36.68 -35.25 0.45
C ARG A 358 -36.30 -35.90 -0.88
N TYR A 359 -36.21 -35.13 -1.96
CA TYR A 359 -35.95 -35.65 -3.30
C TYR A 359 -34.46 -35.91 -3.56
N SER A 360 -34.17 -36.93 -4.37
CA SER A 360 -32.84 -37.17 -4.94
C SER A 360 -32.62 -36.24 -6.14
N LYS A 361 -31.42 -36.24 -6.73
CA LYS A 361 -31.10 -35.40 -7.90
C LYS A 361 -32.10 -35.59 -9.04
N THR A 362 -32.26 -36.84 -9.49
CA THR A 362 -33.10 -37.16 -10.65
C THR A 362 -34.57 -36.84 -10.38
N THR A 363 -35.04 -37.07 -9.17
CA THR A 363 -36.42 -36.73 -8.80
C THR A 363 -36.61 -35.22 -8.64
N SER A 364 -35.61 -34.47 -8.18
CA SER A 364 -35.66 -33.01 -8.10
C SER A 364 -35.76 -32.34 -9.48
N ILE A 365 -35.02 -32.85 -10.48
CA ILE A 365 -35.10 -32.36 -11.87
C ILE A 365 -36.48 -32.65 -12.46
N ARG A 366 -36.97 -33.89 -12.33
CA ARG A 366 -38.31 -34.27 -12.80
C ARG A 366 -39.41 -33.46 -12.11
N TRP A 367 -39.28 -33.25 -10.80
CA TRP A 367 -40.20 -32.43 -10.03
C TRP A 367 -40.22 -30.98 -10.53
N PHE A 368 -39.06 -30.40 -10.81
CA PHE A 368 -38.97 -29.06 -11.40
C PHE A 368 -39.69 -28.97 -12.76
N GLU A 369 -39.57 -29.99 -13.59
CA GLU A 369 -40.29 -30.08 -14.88
C GLU A 369 -41.81 -30.18 -14.69
N GLN A 370 -42.28 -30.90 -13.68
CA GLN A 370 -43.70 -31.07 -13.35
C GLN A 370 -44.35 -29.84 -12.70
N LEU A 371 -43.56 -28.91 -12.14
CA LEU A 371 -44.12 -27.69 -11.53
C LEU A 371 -44.97 -26.87 -12.51
N HIS A 372 -46.17 -26.49 -12.07
CA HIS A 372 -47.05 -25.59 -12.79
C HIS A 372 -46.45 -24.17 -12.86
N GLY A 373 -46.02 -23.76 -14.05
CA GLY A 373 -45.51 -22.41 -14.29
C GLY A 373 -44.77 -22.30 -15.61
N VAL A 374 -44.82 -21.11 -16.22
CA VAL A 374 -44.07 -20.81 -17.45
C VAL A 374 -42.58 -20.89 -17.17
N ARG A 375 -41.85 -21.65 -18.00
CA ARG A 375 -40.39 -21.77 -17.93
C ARG A 375 -39.77 -20.49 -18.47
N ILE A 376 -38.96 -19.83 -17.65
CA ILE A 376 -38.21 -18.62 -18.01
C ILE A 376 -36.72 -18.97 -18.08
N ASN A 377 -36.00 -18.36 -19.02
CA ASN A 377 -34.56 -18.57 -19.14
C ASN A 377 -33.80 -18.07 -17.91
N VAL A 378 -32.74 -18.81 -17.56
CA VAL A 378 -31.91 -18.53 -16.41
C VAL A 378 -30.91 -17.42 -16.73
N LYS A 379 -30.52 -16.62 -15.73
CA LYS A 379 -29.41 -15.65 -15.86
C LYS A 379 -28.17 -16.26 -15.23
N THR A 380 -27.00 -15.95 -15.79
CA THR A 380 -25.70 -16.42 -15.31
C THR A 380 -25.34 -15.89 -13.92
N GLY A 381 -25.81 -14.70 -13.56
CA GLY A 381 -25.63 -14.12 -12.22
C GLY A 381 -26.67 -14.62 -11.21
N ILE A 382 -26.22 -14.96 -10.00
CA ILE A 382 -27.10 -15.21 -8.85
C ILE A 382 -27.45 -13.87 -8.19
N SER A 383 -28.71 -13.71 -7.80
CA SER A 383 -29.17 -12.52 -7.08
C SER A 383 -28.77 -12.62 -5.60
N PRO A 384 -28.47 -11.50 -4.92
CA PRO A 384 -28.18 -11.50 -3.48
C PRO A 384 -29.36 -12.00 -2.61
N SER A 385 -30.59 -11.94 -3.13
CA SER A 385 -31.80 -12.48 -2.48
C SER A 385 -32.05 -13.96 -2.74
N SER A 386 -31.13 -14.64 -3.43
CA SER A 386 -31.24 -16.06 -3.74
C SER A 386 -30.53 -16.92 -2.69
N ILE A 387 -31.22 -17.98 -2.25
CA ILE A 387 -30.69 -19.04 -1.38
C ILE A 387 -30.22 -20.21 -2.25
N LEU A 388 -29.09 -20.80 -1.89
CA LEU A 388 -28.55 -22.00 -2.52
C LEU A 388 -29.17 -23.23 -1.84
N LEU A 389 -30.08 -23.91 -2.53
CA LEU A 389 -30.85 -25.01 -1.91
C LEU A 389 -30.17 -26.36 -2.05
N ARG A 390 -29.69 -26.70 -3.26
CA ARG A 390 -29.12 -28.02 -3.54
C ARG A 390 -28.07 -27.96 -4.63
N ALA A 391 -26.91 -28.58 -4.39
CA ALA A 391 -25.86 -28.79 -5.37
C ALA A 391 -25.47 -30.27 -5.38
N GLY A 392 -25.09 -30.83 -6.52
CA GLY A 392 -24.54 -32.18 -6.57
C GLY A 392 -24.03 -32.60 -7.94
N LYS A 393 -23.36 -33.76 -7.98
CA LYS A 393 -22.76 -34.33 -9.20
C LYS A 393 -23.74 -35.07 -10.06
#